data_AF-A0A2G6LCQ6-F1
#
_entry.id   AF-A0A2G6LCQ6-F1
#
_cell.length_a   1.000
_cell.length_b   1.000
_cell.length_c   1.000
_cell.angle_alpha   90.00
_cell.angle_beta   90.00
_cell.angle_gamma   90.00
#
_symmetry.space_group_name_H-M   'P 1'
#
loop_
_entity.id
_entity.type
_entity.pdbx_description
1 polymer ?
#
loop_
_entity_poly.entity_id
_entity_poly.type
_entity_poly.pdbx_seq_one_letter_code
_entity_poly.pdbx_strand_id
1 'polypeptide(L)'
;MKVVVILGGLVVTLAIGAVQVAESRYQTRQLMSQIQSIKSQRDSMRLEWSQLILEESTLTDEAIIYQMAEKDLGMALPTARAVVFKR
;
A
#
# COMPACT_ATOMS: atom_id res chain seq x y z
N MET A 1 16.06 59.74 -8.92
CA MET A 1 15.92 58.75 -10.02
C MET A 1 16.46 57.36 -9.68
N LYS A 2 17.72 57.20 -9.22
CA LYS A 2 18.31 55.88 -8.93
C LYS A 2 17.46 54.99 -7.99
N VAL A 3 16.94 55.58 -6.90
CA VAL A 3 16.09 54.85 -5.92
C VAL A 3 14.79 54.35 -6.53
N VAL A 4 14.15 55.14 -7.40
CA VAL A 4 12.89 54.76 -8.06
C VAL A 4 13.12 53.58 -9.01
N VAL A 5 14.24 53.56 -9.74
CA VAL A 5 14.60 52.44 -10.62
C VAL A 5 14.87 51.16 -9.82
N ILE A 6 15.56 51.26 -8.68
CA ILE A 6 15.82 50.11 -7.80
C ILE A 6 14.51 49.55 -7.23
N LEU A 7 13.63 50.42 -6.73
CA LEU A 7 12.33 50.01 -6.20
C LEU A 7 11.45 49.37 -7.29
N GLY A 8 11.43 49.94 -8.49
CA GLY A 8 10.71 49.36 -9.63
C GLY A 8 11.23 47.96 -9.99
N GLY A 9 12.55 47.76 -10.05
CA GLY A 9 13.14 46.46 -10.31
C GLY A 9 12.79 45.41 -9.24
N LEU A 10 12.80 45.80 -7.97
CA LEU A 10 12.40 44.93 -6.86
C LEU A 10 10.95 44.48 -6.98
N VAL A 11 10.03 45.39 -7.29
CA VAL A 11 8.59 45.08 -7.46
C VAL A 11 8.39 44.09 -8.62
N VAL A 12 9.06 44.30 -9.75
CA VAL A 12 8.98 43.39 -10.90
C VAL A 12 9.51 42.00 -10.53
N THR A 13 10.62 41.94 -9.81
CA THR A 13 11.22 40.66 -9.38
C THR A 13 10.28 39.91 -8.42
N LEU A 14 9.66 40.62 -7.48
CA LEU A 14 8.66 40.05 -6.57
C LEU A 14 7.42 39.55 -7.31
N ALA A 15 6.93 40.31 -8.30
CA ALA A 15 5.78 39.92 -9.10
C ALA A 15 6.05 38.63 -9.88
N ILE A 16 7.24 38.50 -10.49
CA ILE A 16 7.65 37.27 -11.19
C ILE A 16 7.70 36.09 -10.20
N GLY A 17 8.30 36.29 -9.02
CA GLY A 17 8.36 35.26 -7.98
C GLY A 17 6.97 34.80 -7.51
N ALA A 18 6.04 35.74 -7.35
CA ALA A 18 4.66 35.42 -6.95
C ALA A 18 3.95 34.56 -8.00
N VAL A 19 4.10 34.86 -9.29
CA VAL A 19 3.52 34.06 -10.38
C VAL A 19 4.14 32.67 -10.43
N GLN A 20 5.47 32.55 -10.32
CA GLN A 20 6.13 31.24 -10.31
C GLN A 20 5.68 30.36 -9.15
N VAL A 21 5.51 30.92 -7.95
CA VAL A 21 5.00 30.16 -6.80
C VAL A 21 3.57 29.70 -7.04
N ALA A 22 2.72 30.56 -7.60
CA ALA A 22 1.34 30.20 -7.92
C ALA A 22 1.27 29.06 -8.95
N GLU A 23 2.10 29.12 -9.99
CA GLU A 23 2.19 28.07 -11.00
C GLU A 23 2.70 26.75 -10.41
N SER A 24 3.77 26.80 -9.62
CA SER A 24 4.32 25.61 -8.93
C SER A 24 3.27 24.95 -8.04
N ARG A 25 2.46 25.73 -7.32
CA ARG A 25 1.36 25.22 -6.52
C ARG A 25 0.28 24.56 -7.38
N TYR A 26 -0.05 25.14 -8.53
CA TYR A 26 -1.03 24.58 -9.46
C TYR A 26 -0.54 23.23 -10.02
N GLN A 27 0.68 23.19 -10.55
CA GLN A 27 1.30 21.96 -11.06
C GLN A 27 1.38 20.87 -9.99
N THR A 28 1.74 21.24 -8.75
CA THR A 28 1.77 20.30 -7.61
C THR A 28 0.40 19.67 -7.36
N ARG A 29 -0.68 20.46 -7.37
CA ARG A 29 -2.05 19.93 -7.18
C ARG A 29 -2.43 18.96 -8.30
N GLN A 30 -2.06 19.26 -9.54
CA GLN A 30 -2.32 18.40 -10.68
C GLN A 30 -1.57 17.06 -10.59
N LEU A 31 -0.27 17.10 -10.30
CA LEU A 31 0.53 15.88 -10.11
C LEU A 31 0.02 15.05 -8.92
N MET A 32 -0.35 15.69 -7.81
CA MET A 32 -0.91 14.99 -6.65
C MET A 32 -2.22 14.28 -6.98
N SER A 33 -3.09 14.88 -7.80
CA SER A 33 -4.31 14.24 -8.28
C SER A 33 -4.02 12.97 -9.10
N GLN A 34 -3.02 13.02 -9.99
CA GLN A 34 -2.63 11.87 -10.80
C GLN A 34 -2.07 10.72 -9.93
N ILE A 35 -1.18 11.05 -8.98
CA ILE A 35 -0.63 10.09 -8.04
C ILE A 35 -1.74 9.44 -7.22
N GLN A 36 -2.70 10.23 -6.74
CA GLN A 36 -3.81 9.73 -5.95
C GLN A 36 -4.70 8.78 -6.77
N SER A 37 -4.92 9.05 -8.06
CA SER A 37 -5.68 8.16 -8.94
C SER A 37 -5.01 6.79 -9.10
N ILE A 38 -3.72 6.76 -9.43
CA ILE A 38 -2.97 5.51 -9.59
C ILE A 38 -2.90 4.75 -8.26
N LYS A 39 -2.70 5.47 -7.16
CA LYS A 39 -2.70 4.87 -5.82
C LYS A 39 -4.03 4.22 -5.49
N SER A 40 -5.15 4.87 -5.82
CA SER A 40 -6.49 4.31 -5.61
C SER A 40 -6.69 3.00 -6.39
N GLN A 41 -6.23 2.93 -7.64
CA GLN A 41 -6.33 1.71 -8.45
C GLN A 41 -5.48 0.57 -7.89
N ARG A 42 -4.27 0.88 -7.44
CA ARG A 42 -3.42 -0.10 -6.76
C ARG A 42 -4.07 -0.60 -5.47
N ASP A 43 -4.65 0.32 -4.69
CA ASP A 43 -5.24 -0.03 -3.40
C ASP A 43 -6.48 -0.93 -3.59
N SER A 44 -7.31 -0.69 -4.61
CA SER A 44 -8.42 -1.60 -4.95
C SER A 44 -7.92 -2.99 -5.35
N MET A 45 -6.91 -3.06 -6.21
CA MET A 45 -6.35 -4.36 -6.63
C MET A 45 -5.68 -5.10 -5.46
N ARG A 46 -5.07 -4.36 -4.52
CA ARG A 46 -4.49 -4.95 -3.30
C ARG A 46 -5.58 -5.51 -2.37
N LEU A 47 -6.73 -4.85 -2.27
CA LEU A 47 -7.86 -5.35 -1.49
C LEU A 47 -8.37 -6.67 -2.09
N GLU A 48 -8.62 -6.71 -3.40
CA GLU A 48 -9.03 -7.93 -4.11
C GLU A 48 -8.02 -9.07 -3.92
N TRP A 49 -6.73 -8.77 -4.09
CA TRP A 49 -5.67 -9.74 -3.85
C TRP A 49 -5.64 -10.27 -2.41
N SER A 50 -5.82 -9.39 -1.42
CA SER A 50 -5.87 -9.81 -0.02
C SER A 50 -7.08 -10.70 0.28
N GLN A 51 -8.21 -10.45 -0.38
CA GLN A 51 -9.39 -11.31 -0.27
C GLN A 51 -9.13 -12.69 -0.90
N LEU A 52 -8.55 -12.73 -2.11
CA LEU A 52 -8.20 -13.98 -2.78
C LEU A 52 -7.25 -14.84 -1.94
N ILE A 53 -6.26 -14.23 -1.27
CA ILE A 53 -5.37 -14.95 -0.36
C ILE A 53 -6.14 -15.56 0.81
N LEU A 54 -7.12 -14.83 1.37
CA LEU A 54 -7.92 -15.37 2.48
C LEU A 54 -8.83 -16.52 2.02
N GLU A 55 -9.35 -16.44 0.80
CA GLU A 55 -10.10 -17.53 0.17
C GLU A 55 -9.20 -18.76 -0.05
N GLU A 56 -7.97 -18.56 -0.55
CA GLU A 56 -6.99 -19.62 -0.79
C GLU A 56 -6.43 -20.23 0.51
N SER A 57 -6.15 -19.41 1.53
CA SER A 57 -5.68 -19.91 2.83
C SER A 57 -6.75 -20.75 3.52
N THR A 58 -8.03 -20.42 3.35
CA THR A 58 -9.14 -21.25 3.86
C THR A 58 -9.20 -22.63 3.19
N LEU A 59 -8.76 -22.72 1.93
CA LEU A 59 -8.66 -23.99 1.20
C LEU A 59 -7.38 -24.77 1.50
N THR A 60 -6.34 -24.12 2.02
CA THR A 60 -4.99 -24.69 2.18
C THR A 60 -4.62 -24.99 3.64
N ASP A 61 -5.19 -24.28 4.62
CA ASP A 61 -4.88 -24.51 6.03
C ASP A 61 -5.67 -25.69 6.63
N GLU A 62 -4.92 -26.73 6.96
CA GLU A 62 -5.15 -27.66 8.06
C GLU A 62 -6.21 -28.77 7.86
N ALA A 63 -7.39 -28.51 7.28
CA ALA A 63 -8.44 -29.52 7.21
C ALA A 63 -8.15 -30.68 6.22
N ILE A 64 -7.45 -30.39 5.12
CA ILE A 64 -7.17 -31.39 4.06
C ILE A 64 -6.09 -32.37 4.50
N ILE A 65 -5.02 -31.90 5.16
CA ILE A 65 -3.92 -32.77 5.59
C ILE A 65 -4.42 -33.73 6.69
N TYR A 66 -5.21 -33.24 7.67
CA TYR A 66 -5.78 -34.10 8.71
C TYR A 66 -6.82 -35.08 8.17
N GLN A 67 -7.74 -34.64 7.29
CA GLN A 67 -8.72 -35.56 6.70
C GLN A 67 -8.06 -36.60 5.79
N MET A 68 -7.03 -36.23 5.03
CA MET A 68 -6.31 -37.17 4.17
C MET A 68 -5.45 -38.14 4.98
N ALA A 69 -4.81 -37.69 6.07
CA ALA A 69 -4.10 -38.59 6.99
C ALA A 69 -5.03 -39.54 7.75
N GLU A 70 -6.22 -39.08 8.16
CA GLU A 70 -7.19 -39.90 8.88
C GLU A 70 -7.92 -40.88 7.96
N LYS A 71 -8.23 -40.47 6.72
CA LYS A 71 -9.04 -41.26 5.78
C LYS A 71 -8.22 -42.17 4.86
N ASP A 72 -7.07 -41.72 4.36
CA ASP A 72 -6.23 -42.51 3.44
C ASP A 72 -5.10 -43.26 4.17
N LEU A 73 -4.63 -42.76 5.31
CA LEU A 73 -3.59 -43.41 6.12
C LEU A 73 -4.11 -44.02 7.45
N GLY A 74 -5.39 -43.83 7.79
CA GLY A 74 -5.98 -44.39 9.02
C GLY A 74 -5.37 -43.82 10.32
N MET A 75 -4.76 -42.63 10.26
CA MET A 75 -4.10 -42.02 11.41
C MET A 75 -5.11 -41.32 12.32
N ALA A 76 -5.20 -41.73 13.59
CA ALA A 76 -5.89 -40.99 14.64
C ALA A 76 -4.88 -40.20 15.50
N LEU A 77 -5.23 -38.96 15.91
CA LEU A 77 -4.35 -38.18 16.78
C LEU A 77 -4.06 -38.96 18.08
N PRO A 78 -2.79 -39.22 18.41
CA PRO A 78 -2.44 -39.92 19.63
C PRO A 78 -2.85 -39.06 20.83
N THR A 79 -3.70 -39.61 21.69
CA THR A 79 -4.05 -39.00 22.98
C THR A 79 -2.76 -38.81 23.79
N ALA A 80 -2.64 -37.72 24.56
CA ALA A 80 -1.43 -37.29 25.27
C ALA A 80 -0.72 -38.35 26.15
N ARG A 81 -1.33 -39.53 26.34
CA ARG A 81 -0.76 -40.72 26.99
C ARG A 81 0.22 -41.53 26.13
N ALA A 82 0.28 -41.32 24.81
CA ALA A 82 1.11 -42.13 23.90
C ALA A 82 2.44 -41.46 23.49
N VAL A 83 2.71 -40.24 23.95
CA VAL A 83 3.93 -39.51 23.59
C VAL A 83 5.03 -39.82 24.59
N VAL A 84 5.92 -40.75 24.24
CA VAL A 84 7.16 -40.99 25.00
C VAL A 84 8.23 -40.05 24.47
N PHE A 85 8.50 -38.97 25.19
CA PHE A 85 9.63 -38.10 24.91
C PHE A 85 10.92 -38.89 25.20
N LYS A 86 11.64 -39.27 24.14
CA LYS A 86 12.97 -39.87 24.30
C LYS A 86 14.00 -38.75 24.35
N ARG A 87 14.73 -38.73 25.46
CA ARG A 87 15.82 -37.79 25.78
C ARG A 87 17.03 -37.96 24.87
#